data_AF-A0A9E6CWF3-F1
#
_entry.id   AF-A0A9E6CWF3-F1
#
_cell.length_a   1.000
_cell.length_b   1.000
_cell.length_c   1.000
_cell.angle_alpha   90.00
_cell.angle_beta   90.00
_cell.angle_gamma   90.00
#
_symmetry.space_group_name_H-M   'P 1'
#
loop_
_entity.id
_entity.type
_entity.pdbx_description
1 polymer ?
#
loop_
_entity_poly.entity_id
_entity_poly.type
_entity_poly.pdbx_seq_one_letter_code
_entity_poly.pdbx_strand_id
1 'polypeptide(L)'
;MKFLPTRKHVARTAVSSNDSLGRGVEISVSVGVFLVVGLLLDNAFETRPIFTIALSLFSLLGSFVRLWYVYDIDMQSKEAERRNVATAHIRQRSATR
;
A
#
# COMPACT_ATOMS: atom_id res chain seq x y z
N MET A 1 35.36 -32.22 -6.72
CA MET A 1 34.89 -30.80 -6.73
C MET A 1 33.39 -30.80 -6.93
N LYS A 2 32.61 -30.63 -5.85
CA LYS A 2 31.16 -30.74 -5.87
C LYS A 2 30.56 -29.35 -6.00
N PHE A 3 30.26 -28.94 -7.22
CA PHE A 3 29.46 -27.75 -7.50
C PHE A 3 28.02 -28.06 -7.09
N LEU A 4 27.62 -27.63 -5.90
CA LEU A 4 26.20 -27.57 -5.54
C LEU A 4 25.67 -26.20 -5.97
N PRO A 5 24.67 -26.12 -6.85
CA PRO A 5 23.95 -24.88 -7.04
C PRO A 5 23.24 -24.56 -5.72
N THR A 6 23.67 -23.49 -5.05
CA THR A 6 22.95 -22.89 -3.94
C THR A 6 21.56 -22.56 -4.44
N ARG A 7 20.58 -23.39 -4.06
CA ARG A 7 19.17 -23.15 -4.33
C ARG A 7 18.81 -21.86 -3.59
N LYS A 8 18.89 -20.72 -4.28
CA LYS A 8 18.31 -19.47 -3.79
C LYS A 8 16.86 -19.81 -3.50
N HIS A 9 16.51 -19.92 -2.22
CA HIS A 9 15.12 -19.87 -1.81
C HIS A 9 14.65 -18.49 -2.24
N VAL A 10 14.00 -18.43 -3.41
CA VAL A 10 13.18 -17.30 -3.77
C VAL A 10 12.13 -17.31 -2.67
N ALA A 11 12.32 -16.46 -1.66
CA ALA A 11 11.29 -16.15 -0.71
C ALA A 11 10.07 -15.85 -1.57
N ARG A 12 9.09 -16.75 -1.52
CA ARG A 12 7.79 -16.50 -2.11
C ARG A 12 7.31 -15.30 -1.34
N THR A 13 7.56 -14.11 -1.88
CA THR A 13 6.92 -12.88 -1.47
C THR A 13 5.47 -13.07 -1.86
N ALA A 14 4.76 -13.91 -1.11
CA ALA A 14 3.34 -13.75 -0.95
C ALA A 14 3.24 -12.36 -0.36
N VAL A 15 3.04 -11.36 -1.22
CA VAL A 15 2.48 -10.07 -0.82
C VAL A 15 1.35 -10.47 0.12
N SER A 16 1.52 -10.18 1.41
CA SER A 16 0.68 -10.71 2.48
C SER A 16 -0.77 -10.46 2.10
N SER A 17 -1.51 -11.51 1.72
CA SER A 17 -2.83 -11.33 1.10
C SER A 17 -3.80 -10.56 1.99
N ASN A 18 -3.58 -10.58 3.32
CA ASN A 18 -4.31 -9.74 4.28
C ASN A 18 -4.21 -8.23 3.99
N ASP A 19 -3.04 -7.78 3.56
CA ASP A 19 -2.77 -6.35 3.36
C ASP A 19 -3.42 -5.86 2.05
N SER A 20 -3.33 -6.64 0.98
CA SER A 20 -4.04 -6.33 -0.26
C SER A 20 -5.56 -6.44 -0.12
N LEU A 21 -6.08 -7.41 0.65
CA LEU A 21 -7.52 -7.51 0.92
C LEU A 21 -8.02 -6.34 1.76
N GLY A 22 -7.29 -5.96 2.81
CA GLY A 22 -7.63 -4.84 3.68
C GLY A 22 -7.70 -3.51 2.91
N ARG A 23 -6.71 -3.25 2.05
CA ARG A 23 -6.72 -2.08 1.16
C ARG A 23 -7.89 -2.10 0.19
N GLY A 24 -8.24 -3.26 -0.38
CA GLY A 24 -9.38 -3.39 -1.29
C GLY A 24 -10.71 -3.06 -0.62
N VAL A 25 -10.92 -3.54 0.62
CA VAL A 25 -12.10 -3.22 1.42
C VAL A 25 -12.15 -1.72 1.71
N GLU A 26 -11.04 -1.14 2.14
CA GLU A 26 -10.97 0.28 2.48
C GLU A 26 -11.31 1.19 1.28
N ILE A 27 -10.77 0.89 0.10
CA ILE A 27 -11.07 1.63 -1.13
C ILE A 27 -12.54 1.43 -1.54
N SER A 28 -13.07 0.21 -1.40
CA SER A 28 -14.47 -0.06 -1.74
C SER A 28 -15.43 0.69 -0.82
N VAL A 29 -15.09 0.78 0.48
CA VAL A 29 -15.86 1.56 1.45
C VAL A 29 -15.79 3.05 1.16
N SER A 30 -14.60 3.60 0.86
CA SER A 30 -14.47 5.03 0.54
C SER A 30 -15.27 5.39 -0.71
N VAL A 31 -15.14 4.63 -1.80
CA VAL A 31 -15.90 4.85 -3.04
C VAL A 31 -17.40 4.67 -2.79
N GLY A 32 -17.80 3.65 -2.04
CA GLY A 32 -19.19 3.41 -1.67
C GLY A 32 -19.84 4.58 -0.92
N VAL A 33 -19.13 5.16 0.06
CA VAL A 33 -19.61 6.34 0.81
C VAL A 33 -19.83 7.52 -0.13
N PHE A 34 -18.86 7.83 -0.99
CA PHE A 34 -18.99 8.96 -1.93
C PHE A 34 -20.06 8.74 -2.99
N LEU A 35 -20.30 7.49 -3.42
CA LEU A 35 -21.41 7.15 -4.30
C LEU A 35 -22.76 7.37 -3.61
N VAL A 36 -22.94 6.89 -2.38
CA VAL A 36 -24.19 7.08 -1.63
C VAL A 36 -24.46 8.56 -1.39
N VAL A 37 -23.45 9.32 -0.96
CA VAL A 37 -23.58 10.77 -0.75
C VAL A 37 -23.90 11.48 -2.05
N GLY A 38 -23.21 11.14 -3.15
CA GLY A 38 -23.48 11.72 -4.47
C GLY A 38 -24.90 11.45 -4.96
N LEU A 39 -25.41 10.24 -4.77
CA LEU A 39 -26.77 9.88 -5.14
C LEU A 39 -27.83 10.61 -4.32
N LEU A 40 -27.58 10.82 -3.02
CA LEU A 40 -28.47 11.60 -2.17
C LEU A 40 -28.51 13.07 -2.60
N LEU A 41 -27.35 13.65 -2.92
CA LEU A 41 -27.26 15.03 -3.42
C LEU A 41 -27.94 15.17 -4.79
N ASP A 42 -27.63 14.28 -5.74
CA ASP A 42 -28.23 14.33 -7.07
C ASP A 42 -29.77 14.18 -7.02
N ASN A 43 -30.31 13.34 -6.13
CA ASN A 43 -31.76 13.24 -5.91
C ASN A 43 -32.35 14.49 -5.24
N ALA A 44 -31.64 15.12 -4.30
CA ALA A 44 -32.13 16.30 -3.60
C ALA A 44 -32.15 17.56 -4.49
N PHE A 45 -31.20 17.67 -5.42
CA PHE A 45 -31.04 18.83 -6.30
C PHE A 45 -31.63 18.63 -7.70
N GLU A 46 -32.24 17.47 -7.98
CA GLU A 46 -32.67 17.02 -9.33
C GLU A 46 -31.57 17.18 -10.40
N THR A 47 -30.31 17.30 -9.98
CA THR A 47 -29.18 17.33 -10.87
C THR A 47 -29.01 15.91 -11.41
N ARG A 48 -29.07 15.79 -12.73
CA ARG A 48 -28.47 14.66 -13.48
C ARG A 48 -27.10 14.32 -12.85
N PRO A 49 -26.59 13.09 -12.93
CA PRO A 49 -25.66 12.47 -11.95
C PRO A 49 -24.25 13.11 -11.88
N ILE A 50 -24.17 14.41 -11.68
CA ILE A 50 -22.97 15.23 -11.74
C ILE A 50 -22.27 15.16 -10.40
N PHE A 51 -23.00 15.26 -9.28
CA PHE A 51 -22.38 15.14 -7.96
C PHE A 51 -21.87 13.74 -7.73
N THR A 52 -22.61 12.71 -8.14
CA THR A 52 -22.16 11.31 -8.07
C THR A 52 -20.88 11.09 -8.86
N ILE A 53 -20.78 11.60 -10.10
CA ILE A 53 -19.56 11.47 -10.91
C ILE A 53 -18.40 12.26 -10.29
N ALA A 54 -18.61 13.51 -9.89
CA ALA A 54 -17.56 14.33 -9.30
C ALA A 54 -17.01 13.74 -7.99
N LEU A 55 -17.89 13.29 -7.10
CA LEU A 55 -17.52 12.71 -5.81
C LEU A 55 -16.87 11.33 -5.96
N SER A 56 -17.35 10.50 -6.89
CA SER A 56 -16.71 9.21 -7.16
C SER A 56 -15.32 9.37 -7.76
N LEU A 57 -15.12 10.31 -8.70
CA LEU A 57 -13.80 10.65 -9.23
C LEU A 57 -12.87 11.18 -8.13
N PHE A 58 -13.38 12.05 -7.26
CA PHE A 58 -12.62 12.55 -6.12
C PHE A 58 -12.20 11.41 -5.18
N SER A 59 -13.10 10.48 -4.87
CA SER A 59 -12.81 9.32 -4.03
C SER A 59 -11.75 8.40 -4.65
N LEU A 60 -11.84 8.14 -5.95
CA LEU A 60 -10.87 7.34 -6.69
C LEU A 60 -9.48 7.98 -6.66
N LEU A 61 -9.40 9.28 -6.93
CA LEU A 61 -8.13 10.03 -6.89
C LEU A 61 -7.55 10.06 -5.47
N GLY A 62 -8.37 10.34 -4.46
CA GLY A 62 -7.93 10.34 -3.05
C GLY A 62 -7.41 8.97 -2.61
N SER A 63 -8.08 7.90 -3.02
CA SER A 63 -7.64 6.52 -2.75
C SER A 63 -6.30 6.20 -3.42
N PHE A 64 -6.08 6.72 -4.64
CA PHE A 64 -4.82 6.54 -5.35
C PHE A 64 -3.67 7.33 -4.71
N VAL A 65 -3.91 8.59 -4.34
CA VAL A 65 -2.94 9.42 -3.62
C VAL A 65 -2.55 8.77 -2.29
N ARG A 66 -3.53 8.25 -1.54
CA ARG A 66 -3.26 7.53 -0.30
C ARG A 66 -2.41 6.29 -0.52
N LEU A 67 -2.69 5.52 -1.57
CA LEU A 67 -1.89 4.34 -1.92
C LEU A 67 -0.42 4.73 -2.17
N TRP A 68 -0.20 5.86 -2.84
CA TRP A 68 1.13 6.39 -3.09
C TRP A 68 1.85 6.79 -1.79
N TYR A 69 1.17 7.49 -0.87
CA TYR A 69 1.74 7.84 0.44
C TYR A 69 2.08 6.62 1.30
N VAL A 70 1.18 5.63 1.35
CA VAL A 70 1.42 4.39 2.12
C VAL A 70 2.63 3.64 1.58
N TYR A 71 2.79 3.61 0.25
CA TYR A 71 3.95 2.98 -0.38
C TYR A 71 5.27 3.65 0.01
N ASP A 72 5.31 4.99 0.07
CA ASP A 72 6.52 5.73 0.46
C ASP A 72 6.93 5.42 1.91
N ILE A 73 5.95 5.38 2.82
CA ILE A 73 6.16 5.04 4.24
C ILE A 73 6.70 3.60 4.37
N ASP A 74 6.12 2.65 3.65
CA ASP A 74 6.55 1.24 3.68
C ASP A 74 7.99 1.06 3.17
N MET A 75 8.43 1.86 2.20
CA MET A 75 9.81 1.80 1.69
C MET A 75 10.81 2.33 2.70
N GLN A 76 10.53 3.47 3.33
CA GLN A 76 11.42 4.04 4.35
C GLN A 76 11.64 3.07 5.51
N SER A 77 10.61 2.32 5.91
CA SER A 77 10.72 1.31 6.98
C SER A 77 11.68 0.16 6.61
N LYS A 78 11.57 -0.35 5.37
CA LYS A 78 12.42 -1.44 4.86
C LYS A 78 13.86 -0.98 4.63
N GLU A 79 14.05 0.26 4.22
CA GLU A 79 15.39 0.84 4.09
C GLU A 79 16.07 1.04 5.45
N ALA A 80 15.34 1.54 6.45
CA ALA A 80 15.85 1.66 7.80
C ALA A 80 16.28 0.29 8.37
N GLU A 81 15.46 -0.75 8.18
CA GLU A 81 15.79 -2.10 8.60
C GLU A 81 17.05 -2.64 7.90
N ARG A 82 17.16 -2.44 6.58
CA ARG A 82 18.36 -2.82 5.82
C ARG A 82 19.62 -2.09 6.30
N ARG A 83 19.51 -0.80 6.62
CA ARG A 83 20.64 -0.01 7.14
C ARG A 83 21.10 -0.54 8.50
N ASN A 84 20.17 -0.90 9.38
CA ASN A 84 20.46 -1.47 10.69
C ASN A 84 21.15 -2.84 10.58
N VAL A 85 20.67 -3.71 9.69
CA VAL A 85 21.30 -5.02 9.44
C VAL A 85 22.71 -4.84 8.84
N ALA A 86 22.88 -3.92 7.89
CA ALA A 86 24.19 -3.64 7.29
C ALA A 86 25.21 -3.10 8.31
N THR A 87 24.77 -2.25 9.26
CA THR A 87 25.65 -1.72 10.32
C THR A 87 25.91 -2.72 11.44
N ALA A 88 24.99 -3.66 11.72
CA ALA A 88 25.20 -4.71 12.72
C ALA A 88 26.43 -5.60 12.40
N HIS A 89 26.64 -5.92 11.12
CA HIS A 89 27.82 -6.68 10.68
C HIS A 89 29.14 -5.92 10.89
N ILE A 90 29.13 -4.60 10.70
CA ILE A 90 30.31 -3.75 10.94
C ILE A 90 30.62 -3.68 12.46
N ARG A 91 29.58 -3.51 13.28
CA ARG A 91 29.69 -3.42 14.75
C ARG A 91 30.22 -4.70 15.39
N GLN A 92 29.81 -5.87 14.89
CA GLN A 92 30.34 -7.15 15.38
C GLN A 92 31.82 -7.31 15.08
N ARG A 93 32.26 -6.94 13.87
CA ARG A 93 33.67 -7.06 13.45
C ARG A 93 34.64 -6.19 14.26
N SER A 94 34.18 -5.05 14.75
CA SER A 94 34.95 -4.16 15.61
C SER A 94 35.01 -4.58 17.08
N ALA A 95 34.07 -5.43 17.54
CA ALA A 95 34.01 -5.90 18.93
C ALA A 95 34.82 -7.18 19.18
N THR A 96 35.22 -7.88 18.12
CA THR A 96 36.02 -9.12 18.18
C THR A 96 37.52 -8.89 17.96
N ARG A 97 37.98 -7.64 18.02
CA ARG A 97 39.38 -7.23 17.89
C ARG A 97 39.80 -6.48 19.15
#